data_AF-A0A8J2JYW8-F1
#
_entry.id   AF-A0A8J2JYW8-F1
#
_cell.length_a   1.000
_cell.length_b   1.000
_cell.length_c   1.000
_cell.angle_alpha   90.00
_cell.angle_beta   90.00
_cell.angle_gamma   90.00
#
_symmetry.space_group_name_H-M   'P 1'
#
loop_
_entity.id
_entity.type
_entity.pdbx_description
1 polymer ?
#
loop_
_entity_poly.entity_id
_entity_poly.type
_entity_poly.pdbx_seq_one_letter_code
_entity_poly.pdbx_strand_id
1 'polypeptide(L)' 'MYIGNDRHVVLSDLDLIKKAFQHPNFQGRPRMEIGEFDGAIHGISLTTGQEWQDQRRFTLRHLRDFGHFLCQVEI' A
#
# COMPACT_ATOMS: atom_id res chain seq x y z
N MET A 1 -19.31 5.13 11.20
CA MET A 1 -19.55 3.92 12.01
C MET A 1 -18.44 3.81 13.04
N TYR A 2 -18.73 3.29 14.23
CA TYR A 2 -17.69 2.98 15.21
C TYR A 2 -17.36 1.49 15.14
N ILE A 3 -16.07 1.16 15.11
CA ILE A 3 -15.56 -0.21 15.24
C ILE A 3 -14.71 -0.21 16.51
N GLY A 4 -15.20 -0.89 17.55
CA GLY A 4 -14.62 -0.72 18.88
C GLY A 4 -14.68 0.74 19.33
N ASN A 5 -13.53 1.30 19.75
CA ASN A 5 -13.41 2.70 20.17
C ASN A 5 -13.02 3.64 19.01
N ASP A 6 -12.75 3.10 17.82
CA ASP A 6 -12.25 3.85 16.68
C ASP A 6 -13.39 4.27 15.75
N ARG A 7 -13.27 5.49 15.21
CA ARG A 7 -14.24 6.05 14.27
C ARG A 7 -13.84 5.72 12.84
N HIS A 8 -14.72 5.01 12.14
CA HIS A 8 -14.57 4.64 10.74
C HIS A 8 -15.58 5.37 9.84
N VAL A 9 -15.12 5.74 8.65
CA VAL A 9 -15.97 6.28 7.58
C VAL A 9 -16.02 5.23 6.47
N VAL A 10 -17.22 4.79 6.11
CA VAL A 10 -17.44 3.79 5.05
C VAL A 10 -17.87 4.53 3.79
N LEU A 11 -17.18 4.25 2.69
CA LEU A 11 -17.53 4.75 1.36
C LEU A 11 -18.27 3.64 0.61
N SER A 12 -19.49 3.91 0.15
CA SER A 12 -20.32 2.92 -0.57
C SER A 12 -20.59 3.31 -2.03
N ASP A 13 -20.28 4.54 -2.42
CA ASP A 13 -20.46 5.04 -3.78
C ASP A 13 -19.18 4.86 -4.62
N LEU A 14 -19.32 4.35 -5.85
CA LEU A 14 -18.19 4.00 -6.71
C LEU A 14 -17.35 5.22 -7.11
N ASP A 15 -18.00 6.34 -7.43
CA ASP A 15 -17.29 7.55 -7.87
C ASP A 15 -16.57 8.20 -6.71
N LEU A 16 -17.18 8.20 -5.53
CA LEU A 16 -16.57 8.64 -4.29
C LEU A 16 -15.36 7.76 -3.91
N ILE A 17 -15.48 6.44 -4.05
CA ILE A 17 -14.36 5.49 -3.84
C ILE A 17 -13.20 5.84 -4.77
N LYS A 18 -13.45 5.97 -6.08
CA LYS A 18 -12.39 6.33 -7.05
C LYS A 18 -11.69 7.63 -6.69
N LYS A 19 -12.46 8.67 -6.33
CA LYS A 19 -11.93 9.97 -5.91
C LYS A 19 -11.08 9.85 -4.65
N ALA A 20 -11.54 9.10 -3.65
CA ALA A 20 -10.81 8.89 -2.41
C ALA A 20 -9.47 8.18 -2.67
N PHE A 21 -9.46 7.09 -3.42
CA PHE A 21 -8.24 6.32 -3.70
C PHE A 21 -7.19 7.09 -4.53
N GLN A 22 -7.60 8.10 -5.31
CA GLN A 22 -6.68 8.95 -6.06
C GLN A 22 -6.12 10.14 -5.25
N HIS A 23 -6.76 10.47 -4.12
CA HIS A 23 -6.42 11.66 -3.37
C HIS A 23 -5.28 11.37 -2.35
N PRO A 24 -4.18 12.15 -2.34
CA PRO A 24 -2.98 11.86 -1.52
C PRO A 24 -3.26 11.62 -0.03
N ASN A 25 -4.19 12.38 0.56
CA ASN A 25 -4.55 12.26 1.98
C ASN A 25 -5.19 10.93 2.38
N PHE A 26 -5.68 10.13 1.44
CA PHE A 26 -6.33 8.83 1.71
C PHE A 26 -5.45 7.64 1.32
N GLN A 27 -4.16 7.87 1.02
CA GLN A 27 -3.24 6.81 0.59
C GLN A 27 -2.59 6.06 1.76
N GLY A 28 -2.84 6.46 3.01
CA GLY A 28 -2.27 5.83 4.19
C GLY A 28 -2.79 4.42 4.46
N ARG A 29 -2.16 3.74 5.42
CA ARG A 29 -2.60 2.43 5.94
C ARG A 29 -3.09 2.61 7.38
N PRO A 30 -4.25 2.02 7.73
CA PRO A 30 -4.65 1.97 9.13
C PRO A 30 -3.61 1.18 9.91
N ARG A 31 -3.37 1.57 11.17
CA ARG A 31 -2.54 0.77 12.06
C ARG A 31 -3.22 -0.58 12.26
N MET A 32 -2.52 -1.64 11.86
CA MET A 32 -2.94 -3.01 12.14
C MET A 32 -1.93 -3.59 13.13
N GLU A 33 -2.40 -4.25 14.18
CA GLU A 33 -1.50 -4.96 15.12
C GLU A 33 -0.81 -6.17 14.47
N ILE A 34 -1.21 -6.50 13.24
CA ILE A 34 -0.58 -7.52 12.40
C ILE A 34 0.65 -6.92 11.73
N GLY A 35 1.81 -7.52 11.98
CA GLY A 35 3.06 -7.15 11.32
C GLY A 35 3.85 -6.03 12.00
N GLU A 36 3.50 -5.66 13.24
CA GLU A 36 4.43 -4.94 14.11
C GLU A 36 5.58 -5.88 14.51
N PHE A 37 6.81 -5.46 14.20
CA PHE A 37 8.03 -6.14 14.59
C PHE A 37 8.97 -5.11 15.22
N ASP A 38 9.54 -5.44 16.38
CA ASP A 38 10.41 -4.53 17.12
C ASP A 38 9.78 -3.15 17.44
N GLY A 39 8.45 -3.14 17.67
CA GLY A 39 7.70 -1.92 17.99
C GLY A 39 7.44 -0.98 16.80
N ALA A 40 7.75 -1.42 15.57
CA ALA A 40 7.50 -0.66 14.35
C ALA A 40 6.81 -1.50 13.27
N ILE A 41 6.13 -0.82 12.35
CA ILE A 41 5.53 -1.45 11.16
C ILE A 41 6.53 -1.29 10.02
N HIS A 42 6.81 -2.40 9.33
CA HIS A 42 7.75 -2.42 8.21
C HIS A 42 7.13 -2.98 6.93
N GLY A 43 7.81 -2.72 5.81
CA GLY A 43 7.52 -3.35 4.53
C GLY A 43 6.48 -2.63 3.67
N ILE A 44 6.44 -3.03 2.40
CA ILE A 44 5.76 -2.31 1.32
C ILE A 44 4.22 -2.25 1.45
N SER A 45 3.62 -3.16 2.21
CA SER A 45 2.16 -3.26 2.32
C SER A 45 1.58 -2.46 3.49
N LEU A 46 2.33 -2.34 4.58
CA LEU A 46 1.85 -1.84 5.87
C LEU A 46 2.36 -0.42 6.19
N THR A 47 3.45 0.02 5.56
CA THR A 47 4.04 1.36 5.76
C THR A 47 3.27 2.45 5.00
N THR A 48 3.51 3.71 5.38
CA THR A 48 2.93 4.91 4.74
C THR A 48 4.01 6.00 4.62
N GLY A 49 3.82 6.97 3.73
CA GLY A 49 4.75 8.10 3.58
C GLY A 49 5.97 7.75 2.75
N GLN A 50 7.12 8.34 3.08
CA GLN A 50 8.35 8.21 2.29
C GLN A 50 8.88 6.78 2.26
N GLU A 51 8.85 6.09 3.40
CA GLU A 51 9.30 4.68 3.50
C GLU A 51 8.56 3.78 2.50
N TRP A 52 7.24 3.92 2.42
CA TRP A 52 6.42 3.21 1.45
C TRP A 52 6.78 3.55 0.00
N GLN A 53 7.01 4.84 -0.29
CA GLN A 53 7.37 5.29 -1.64
C GLN A 53 8.72 4.72 -2.09
N ASP A 54 9.70 4.71 -1.19
CA ASP A 54 11.05 4.21 -1.48
C ASP A 54 11.04 2.70 -1.67
N GLN A 55 10.39 1.95 -0.76
CA GLN A 55 10.23 0.51 -0.87
C GLN A 55 9.47 0.13 -2.15
N ARG A 56 8.37 0.83 -2.47
CA ARG A 56 7.62 0.60 -3.70
C ARG A 56 8.46 0.84 -4.95
N ARG A 57 9.23 1.93 -5.00
CA ARG A 57 10.10 2.24 -6.13
C ARG A 57 11.19 1.19 -6.29
N PHE A 58 11.82 0.80 -5.18
CA PHE A 58 12.82 -0.26 -5.16
C PHE A 58 12.23 -1.57 -5.68
N THR A 59 11.13 -2.06 -5.09
CA THR A 59 10.51 -3.33 -5.46
C THR A 59 10.06 -3.34 -6.91
N LEU A 60 9.35 -2.31 -7.38
CA LEU A 60 8.87 -2.27 -8.77
C LEU A 60 10.01 -2.20 -9.79
N ARG A 61 11.11 -1.53 -9.45
CA ARG A 61 12.31 -1.52 -10.29
C ARG A 61 12.89 -2.92 -10.43
N HIS A 62 13.16 -3.58 -9.29
CA HIS A 62 13.76 -4.91 -9.29
C HIS A 62 12.81 -5.97 -9.89
N LEU A 63 11.50 -5.93 -9.62
CA LEU A 63 10.54 -6.85 -10.22
C LEU A 63 10.48 -6.70 -11.75
N ARG A 64 10.64 -5.48 -12.28
CA ARG A 64 10.75 -5.27 -13.74
C ARG A 64 12.03 -5.87 -14.29
N ASP A 65 13.14 -5.64 -13.60
CA ASP A 65 14.45 -6.15 -14.01
C ASP A 65 14.45 -7.69 -14.00
N PHE A 66 13.97 -8.33 -12.92
CA PHE A 66 13.84 -9.78 -12.82
C PHE A 66 12.80 -10.38 -13.79
N GLY A 67 11.70 -9.68 -14.04
CA GLY A 67 10.64 -10.12 -14.97
C GLY A 67 11.04 -10.04 -16.45
N HIS A 68 11.87 -9.06 -16.84
CA HIS A 68 12.39 -8.95 -18.20
C HIS A 68 13.29 -10.13 -18.61
N PHE A 69 13.97 -10.78 -17.66
CA PHE A 69 14.82 -11.94 -17.95
C PHE A 69 14.06 -13.28 -18.05
N LEU A 70 12.79 -13.35 -17.66
CA LEU A 70 11.97 -14.57 -17.80
C LEU A 70 11.15 -14.63 -19.10
N CYS A 71 11.11 -13.54 -19.87
CA CYS A 71 10.39 -13.45 -21.16
C CYS A 71 11.31 -13.13 -22.35
N GLN A 72 12.63 -13.31 -22.22
CA GLN A 72 13.57 -13.31 -23.36
C GLN A 72 13.99 -14.73 -23.78
N VAL A 73 13.11 -15.72 -23.58
CA VAL A 73 13.19 -17.01 -24.27
C VAL A 73 12.03 -17.05 -25.27
N GLU A 74 12.41 -17.01 -26.55
CA GLU A 74 11.62 -17.28 -27.77
C GLU A 74 10.50 -16.28 -28.11
N ILE A 75 10.78 -15.38 -29.07
CA ILE A 75 10.38 -15.46 -30.50
C ILE A 75 11.39 -14.64 -31.32
#